data_AF-A0A5B9PJE5-F1
#
_entry.id   AF-A0A5B9PJE5-F1
#
_cell.length_a   1.000
_cell.length_b   1.000
_cell.length_c   1.000
_cell.angle_alpha   90.00
_cell.angle_beta   90.00
_cell.angle_gamma   90.00
#
_symmetry.space_group_name_H-M   'P 1'
#
loop_
_entity.id
_entity.type
_entity.pdbx_description
1 polymer ?
#
loop_
_entity_poly.entity_id
_entity_poly.type
_entity_poly.pdbx_seq_one_letter_code
_entity_poly.pdbx_strand_id
1 'polypeptide(L)'
;MPWEFRATCPECSHEWEALTYTEWIGSATSDTPVRRFFCPDCTTHVSIATDFDRASFQNWLRGHQHYLTASGFLAHNIGLIVAICDSTPGYLLPLDTLWSQLHCPPCDTPLVEGSMDAHPVTCPNCGKCNAKSHGCHAHVSVLRDVDDQT
;
A
#
# COMPACT_ATOMS: atom_id res chain seq x y z
N MET A 1 2.07 -9.10 -8.60
CA MET A 1 2.90 -8.29 -9.53
C MET A 1 2.75 -6.83 -9.12
N PRO A 2 3.81 -6.01 -9.17
CA PRO A 2 3.68 -4.57 -8.92
C PRO A 2 2.73 -3.95 -9.95
N TRP A 3 1.92 -2.98 -9.53
CA TRP A 3 1.04 -2.23 -10.42
C TRP A 3 1.71 -0.92 -10.81
N GLU A 4 1.73 -0.61 -12.11
CA GLU A 4 2.37 0.58 -12.66
C GLU A 4 1.33 1.70 -12.82
N PHE A 5 1.76 2.95 -12.59
CA PHE A 5 0.92 4.11 -12.81
C PHE A 5 1.70 5.26 -13.43
N ARG A 6 0.97 6.15 -14.09
CA ARG A 6 1.44 7.47 -14.52
C ARG A 6 0.64 8.55 -13.81
N ALA A 7 1.31 9.64 -13.41
CA ALA A 7 0.67 10.79 -12.80
C ALA A 7 1.19 12.10 -13.40
N THR A 8 0.33 13.11 -13.41
CA THR A 8 0.66 14.48 -13.82
C THR A 8 0.25 15.45 -12.71
N CYS A 9 1.18 16.30 -12.27
CA CYS A 9 0.90 17.33 -11.27
C CYS A 9 0.25 18.55 -11.93
N PRO A 10 -0.95 18.98 -11.52
CA PRO A 10 -1.60 20.15 -12.10
C PRO A 10 -0.92 21.48 -11.73
N GLU A 11 -0.09 21.52 -10.69
CA GLU A 11 0.56 22.76 -10.22
C GLU A 11 1.86 23.07 -10.94
N CYS A 12 2.69 22.04 -11.18
CA CYS A 12 4.02 22.21 -11.77
C CYS A 12 4.17 21.50 -13.12
N SER A 13 3.10 20.90 -13.63
CA SER A 13 3.06 20.11 -14.87
C SER A 13 4.06 18.95 -14.92
N HIS A 14 4.64 18.56 -13.78
CA HIS A 14 5.57 17.44 -13.71
C HIS A 14 4.83 16.14 -13.94
N GLU A 15 5.35 15.31 -14.84
CA GLU A 15 4.85 13.99 -15.15
C GLU A 15 5.85 12.94 -14.67
N TRP A 16 5.35 11.86 -14.07
CA TRP A 16 6.18 10.75 -13.65
C TRP A 16 5.43 9.43 -13.72
N GLU A 17 6.21 8.35 -13.74
CA GLU A 17 5.77 6.97 -13.69
C GLU A 17 6.37 6.30 -12.46
N ALA A 18 5.64 5.41 -11.83
CA ALA A 18 6.15 4.63 -10.71
C ALA A 18 5.47 3.28 -10.56
N LEU A 19 6.17 2.38 -9.85
CA LEU A 19 5.69 1.07 -9.48
C LEU A 19 5.11 1.12 -8.07
N THR A 20 4.01 0.42 -7.86
CA THR A 20 3.44 0.20 -6.54
C THR A 20 3.77 -1.20 -6.05
N TYR A 21 4.09 -1.29 -4.77
CA TYR A 21 4.19 -2.55 -4.06
C TYR A 21 2.91 -2.75 -3.27
N THR A 22 2.27 -3.91 -3.47
CA THR A 22 1.09 -4.28 -2.71
C THR A 22 1.47 -5.31 -1.66
N GLU A 23 1.27 -4.93 -0.41
CA GLU A 23 1.35 -5.81 0.74
C GLU A 23 -0.02 -6.43 1.00
N TRP A 24 -0.04 -7.71 1.34
CA TRP A 24 -1.27 -8.42 1.66
C TRP A 24 -1.27 -8.88 3.11
N ILE A 25 -2.29 -8.47 3.87
CA ILE A 25 -2.52 -8.93 5.25
C ILE A 25 -3.78 -9.78 5.26
N GLY A 26 -3.58 -11.05 5.58
CA GLY A 26 -4.64 -12.03 5.74
C GLY A 26 -4.71 -13.07 4.62
N SER A 27 -5.76 -13.88 4.63
CA SER A 27 -5.97 -14.95 3.66
C SER A 27 -6.41 -14.32 2.33
N ALA A 28 -5.63 -14.52 1.27
CA ALA A 28 -5.99 -14.08 -0.07
C ALA A 28 -6.80 -15.17 -0.77
N THR A 29 -8.12 -15.22 -0.56
CA THR A 29 -9.02 -15.94 -1.50
C THR A 29 -9.68 -14.95 -2.45
N SER A 30 -10.13 -15.39 -3.62
CA SER A 30 -10.76 -14.53 -4.64
C SER A 30 -11.96 -13.75 -4.12
N ASP A 31 -12.61 -14.28 -3.08
CA ASP A 31 -13.88 -13.76 -2.55
C ASP A 31 -13.68 -13.01 -1.22
N THR A 32 -12.43 -12.88 -0.75
CA THR A 32 -12.15 -12.21 0.52
C THR A 32 -12.45 -10.72 0.39
N PRO A 33 -13.38 -10.15 1.18
CA PRO A 33 -13.58 -8.71 1.21
C PRO A 33 -12.32 -8.03 1.74
N VAL A 34 -11.84 -6.99 1.05
CA VAL A 34 -10.61 -6.28 1.41
C VAL A 34 -10.81 -4.78 1.54
N ARG A 35 -10.16 -4.22 2.54
CA ARG A 35 -9.88 -2.78 2.63
C ARG A 35 -8.51 -2.51 2.03
N ARG A 36 -8.40 -1.40 1.31
CA ARG A 36 -7.15 -0.99 0.64
C ARG A 36 -6.69 0.31 1.25
N PHE A 37 -5.39 0.41 1.47
CA PHE A 37 -4.72 1.58 1.98
C PHE A 37 -3.55 1.90 1.07
N PHE A 38 -3.22 3.19 0.92
CA PHE A 38 -2.05 3.59 0.16
C PHE A 38 -1.35 4.80 0.80
N CYS A 39 -0.06 4.91 0.56
CA CYS A 39 0.71 6.09 0.92
C CYS A 39 0.72 7.09 -0.25
N PRO A 40 0.34 8.37 -0.04
CA PRO A 40 0.35 9.36 -1.12
C PRO A 40 1.77 9.77 -1.56
N ASP A 41 2.78 9.61 -0.69
CA ASP A 41 4.17 10.01 -0.99
C ASP A 41 4.99 8.88 -1.63
N CYS A 42 4.96 7.68 -1.05
CA CYS A 42 5.76 6.54 -1.51
C CYS A 42 4.97 5.47 -2.28
N THR A 43 3.68 5.71 -2.51
CA THR A 43 2.80 4.86 -3.34
C THR A 43 2.78 3.37 -2.97
N THR A 44 3.11 3.06 -1.71
CA THR A 44 2.97 1.73 -1.12
C THR A 44 1.50 1.44 -0.93
N HIS A 45 1.06 0.26 -1.35
CA HIS A 45 -0.31 -0.21 -1.21
C HIS A 45 -0.36 -1.35 -0.19
N VAL A 46 -1.42 -1.37 0.61
CA VAL A 46 -1.68 -2.43 1.56
C VAL A 46 -3.12 -2.88 1.39
N SER A 47 -3.31 -4.16 1.10
CA SER A 47 -4.62 -4.80 1.02
C SER A 47 -4.80 -5.69 2.24
N ILE A 48 -5.93 -5.53 2.91
CA ILE A 48 -6.18 -6.16 4.19
C ILE A 48 -7.54 -6.84 4.16
N ALA A 49 -7.55 -8.15 4.42
CA ALA A 49 -8.76 -8.95 4.54
C ALA A 49 -9.62 -8.45 5.72
N THR A 50 -10.91 -8.19 5.47
CA THR A 50 -11.82 -7.63 6.49
C THR A 50 -12.56 -8.68 7.30
N ASP A 51 -12.52 -9.93 6.89
CA ASP A 51 -13.17 -11.07 7.56
C ASP A 51 -12.26 -11.77 8.58
N PHE A 52 -11.21 -11.07 9.03
CA PHE A 52 -10.26 -11.60 9.99
C PHE A 52 -10.79 -11.56 11.42
N ASP A 53 -11.04 -12.75 11.97
CA ASP A 53 -11.11 -12.92 13.42
C ASP A 53 -9.70 -13.02 14.02
N ARG A 54 -9.62 -12.83 15.34
CA ARG A 54 -8.35 -12.85 16.09
C ARG A 54 -7.57 -14.15 15.89
N ALA A 55 -8.25 -15.29 15.88
CA ALA A 55 -7.60 -16.60 15.77
C ALA A 55 -6.99 -16.78 14.38
N SER A 56 -7.71 -16.36 13.35
CA SER A 56 -7.28 -16.37 11.95
C SER A 56 -6.09 -15.44 11.73
N PHE A 57 -6.09 -14.26 12.36
CA PHE A 57 -4.93 -13.36 12.37
C PHE A 57 -3.70 -14.00 13.02
N GLN A 58 -3.84 -14.58 14.21
CA GLN A 58 -2.72 -15.24 14.89
C GLN A 58 -2.17 -16.43 14.10
N ASN A 59 -3.04 -17.21 13.46
CA ASN A 59 -2.63 -18.31 12.60
C ASN A 59 -1.90 -17.81 11.35
N TRP A 60 -2.43 -16.77 10.69
CA TRP A 60 -1.76 -16.11 9.57
C TRP A 60 -0.38 -15.60 9.99
N LEU A 61 -0.29 -14.90 11.11
CA LEU A 61 0.96 -14.36 11.64
C LEU A 61 2.02 -15.45 11.87
N ARG A 62 1.63 -16.59 12.44
CA ARG A 62 2.53 -17.74 12.65
C ARG A 62 2.98 -18.37 11.34
N GLY A 63 2.08 -18.48 10.36
CA GLY A 63 2.40 -19.04 9.03
C GLY A 63 3.27 -18.14 8.16
N HIS A 64 3.32 -16.84 8.45
CA HIS A 64 3.98 -15.83 7.61
C HIS A 64 5.22 -15.20 8.27
N GLN A 65 5.81 -15.83 9.29
CA GLN A 65 7.00 -15.30 10.00
C GLN A 65 8.16 -14.93 9.06
N HIS A 66 8.44 -15.76 8.05
CA HIS A 66 9.46 -15.46 7.04
C HIS A 66 9.12 -14.22 6.19
N TYR A 67 7.84 -13.97 5.94
CA TYR A 67 7.37 -12.81 5.17
C TYR A 67 7.44 -11.52 6.00
N LEU A 68 7.19 -11.60 7.32
CA LEU A 68 7.35 -10.46 8.22
C LEU A 68 8.77 -9.87 8.20
N THR A 69 9.79 -10.72 8.08
CA THR A 69 11.19 -10.27 8.03
C THR A 69 11.61 -9.74 6.66
N ALA A 70 10.90 -10.12 5.59
CA ALA A 70 11.20 -9.71 4.23
C ALA A 70 10.46 -8.43 3.83
N SER A 71 9.26 -8.21 4.38
CA SER A 71 8.45 -7.03 4.12
C SER A 71 8.84 -5.88 5.06
N GLY A 72 9.40 -4.81 4.51
CA GLY A 72 9.69 -3.59 5.27
C GLY A 72 8.42 -2.97 5.87
N PHE A 73 7.27 -3.12 5.19
CA PHE A 73 5.97 -2.69 5.69
C PHE A 73 5.55 -3.44 6.95
N LEU A 74 5.55 -4.77 6.88
CA LEU A 74 5.12 -5.60 7.99
C LEU A 74 6.11 -5.51 9.14
N ALA A 75 7.42 -5.56 8.88
CA ALA A 75 8.43 -5.39 9.93
C ALA A 75 8.23 -4.11 10.75
N HIS A 76 7.86 -3.00 10.10
CA HIS A 76 7.62 -1.72 10.75
C HIS A 76 6.29 -1.68 11.53
N ASN A 77 5.19 -2.17 10.93
CA ASN A 77 3.85 -2.00 11.48
C ASN A 77 3.36 -3.18 12.33
N ILE A 78 3.98 -4.36 12.28
CA ILE A 78 3.42 -5.57 12.88
C ILE A 78 3.27 -5.48 14.40
N GLY A 79 4.17 -4.77 15.08
CA GLY A 79 4.07 -4.54 16.53
C GLY A 79 2.81 -3.77 16.91
N LEU A 80 2.49 -2.71 16.16
CA LEU A 80 1.26 -1.93 16.33
C LEU A 80 0.02 -2.79 16.06
N ILE A 81 0.06 -3.57 14.96
CA ILE A 81 -1.05 -4.45 14.59
C ILE A 81 -1.31 -5.48 15.69
N VAL A 82 -0.27 -6.16 16.18
CA VAL A 82 -0.38 -7.15 17.26
C VAL A 82 -0.88 -6.51 18.55
N ALA A 83 -0.33 -5.35 18.95
CA ALA A 83 -0.72 -4.66 20.17
C ALA A 83 -2.22 -4.29 20.19
N ILE A 84 -2.72 -3.74 19.08
CA ILE A 84 -4.13 -3.36 18.94
C ILE A 84 -5.04 -4.59 18.87
N CYS A 85 -4.58 -5.67 18.21
CA CYS A 85 -5.28 -6.94 18.27
C CYS A 85 -5.43 -7.37 19.73
N ASP A 86 -4.34 -7.46 20.49
CA ASP A 86 -4.34 -7.93 21.87
C ASP A 86 -5.14 -7.04 22.84
N SER A 87 -5.14 -5.72 22.63
CA SER A 87 -5.83 -4.77 23.53
C SER A 87 -7.33 -4.61 23.29
N THR A 88 -7.87 -5.12 22.17
CA THR A 88 -9.26 -4.84 21.79
C THR A 88 -10.21 -5.99 22.13
N PRO A 89 -11.20 -5.82 23.03
CA PRO A 89 -12.14 -6.88 23.36
C PRO A 89 -13.02 -7.24 22.16
N GLY A 90 -13.14 -8.52 21.83
CA GLY A 90 -14.01 -9.00 20.75
C GLY A 90 -13.44 -10.19 19.97
N TYR A 91 -14.31 -10.83 19.19
CA TYR A 91 -13.95 -11.93 18.28
C TYR A 91 -13.36 -11.40 16.96
N LEU A 92 -13.96 -10.33 16.43
CA LEU A 92 -13.52 -9.65 15.20
C LEU A 92 -12.44 -8.62 15.52
N LEU A 93 -11.50 -8.42 14.61
CA LEU A 93 -10.51 -7.35 14.73
C LEU A 93 -11.19 -5.97 14.60
N PRO A 94 -10.77 -4.97 15.39
CA PRO A 94 -11.26 -3.59 15.25
C PRO A 94 -10.62 -2.92 14.03
N LEU A 95 -11.07 -3.30 12.84
CA LEU A 95 -10.44 -2.86 11.59
C LEU A 95 -10.50 -1.34 11.38
N ASP A 96 -11.53 -0.66 11.88
CA ASP A 96 -11.72 0.77 11.60
C ASP A 96 -10.72 1.69 12.29
N THR A 97 -10.41 1.41 13.56
CA THR A 97 -9.44 2.21 14.33
C THR A 97 -8.00 1.72 14.14
N LEU A 98 -7.80 0.45 13.81
CA LEU A 98 -6.48 -0.13 13.62
C LEU A 98 -5.77 0.42 12.38
N TRP A 99 -6.45 0.43 11.23
CA TRP A 99 -5.77 0.66 9.96
C TRP A 99 -5.47 2.13 9.67
N SER A 100 -6.24 3.05 10.26
CA SER A 100 -5.98 4.49 10.20
C SER A 100 -4.71 4.92 10.96
N GLN A 101 -4.12 4.03 11.75
CA GLN A 101 -2.87 4.26 12.50
C GLN A 101 -1.64 3.68 11.79
N LEU A 102 -1.81 3.03 10.62
CA LEU A 102 -0.68 2.50 9.87
C LEU A 102 0.08 3.61 9.17
N HIS A 103 1.41 3.50 9.20
CA HIS A 103 2.31 4.45 8.55
C HIS A 103 3.14 3.75 7.49
N CYS A 104 3.50 4.51 6.46
CA CYS A 104 4.36 4.05 5.39
C CYS A 104 5.81 4.00 5.88
N PRO A 105 6.48 2.84 5.98
CA PRO A 105 7.82 2.76 6.57
C PRO A 105 8.89 3.65 5.91
N PRO A 106 8.89 3.83 4.57
CA PRO A 106 9.87 4.71 3.92
C PRO A 106 9.78 6.20 4.30
N CYS A 107 8.59 6.72 4.59
CA CYS A 107 8.37 8.17 4.78
C CYS A 107 7.63 8.55 6.07
N ASP A 108 7.15 7.57 6.84
CA ASP A 108 6.35 7.74 8.05
C ASP A 108 5.03 8.52 7.83
N THR A 109 4.55 8.59 6.59
CA THR A 109 3.26 9.21 6.28
C THR A 109 2.11 8.25 6.61
N PRO A 110 1.02 8.72 7.25
CA PRO A 110 -0.17 7.91 7.48
C PRO A 110 -0.74 7.36 6.17
N LEU A 111 -1.17 6.10 6.19
CA LEU A 111 -1.84 5.52 5.03
C LEU A 111 -3.27 6.07 4.88
N VAL A 112 -3.69 6.31 3.64
CA VAL A 112 -5.03 6.74 3.28
C VAL A 112 -5.84 5.54 2.80
N GLU A 113 -7.08 5.40 3.28
CA GLU A 113 -7.97 4.34 2.82
C GLU A 113 -8.46 4.61 1.39
N GLY A 114 -8.31 3.62 0.51
CA GLY A 114 -8.76 3.64 -0.87
C GLY A 114 -7.71 3.15 -1.85
N SER A 115 -7.76 3.68 -3.07
CA SER A 115 -6.75 3.47 -4.11
C SER A 115 -6.16 4.80 -4.57
N MET A 116 -5.01 4.71 -5.21
CA MET A 116 -4.35 5.83 -5.87
C MET A 116 -5.21 6.45 -6.99
N ASP A 117 -6.02 5.66 -7.68
CA ASP A 117 -6.93 6.20 -8.72
C ASP A 117 -8.04 7.07 -8.11
N ALA A 118 -8.44 6.79 -6.87
CA ALA A 118 -9.52 7.49 -6.18
C ALA A 118 -9.05 8.70 -5.36
N HIS A 119 -7.74 8.84 -5.11
CA HIS A 119 -7.18 9.84 -4.21
C HIS A 119 -5.96 10.53 -4.82
N PRO A 120 -5.71 11.81 -4.48
CA PRO A 120 -4.52 12.49 -4.96
C PRO A 120 -3.24 11.89 -4.37
N VAL A 121 -2.17 11.92 -5.17
CA VAL A 121 -0.80 11.60 -4.75
C VAL A 121 0.07 12.85 -4.66
N THR A 122 1.14 12.74 -3.88
CA THR A 122 2.12 13.81 -3.72
C THR A 122 3.06 13.84 -4.92
N CYS A 123 3.18 15.02 -5.53
CA CYS A 123 4.15 15.22 -6.61
C CYS A 123 5.59 15.20 -6.06
N PRO A 124 6.49 14.37 -6.61
CA PRO A 124 7.88 14.29 -6.15
C PRO A 124 8.69 15.57 -6.47
N ASN A 125 8.24 16.37 -7.44
CA ASN A 125 8.91 17.61 -7.82
C ASN A 125 8.54 18.81 -6.94
N CYS A 126 7.25 19.03 -6.67
CA CYS A 126 6.79 20.22 -5.94
C CYS A 126 6.17 19.94 -4.56
N GLY A 127 6.03 18.68 -4.17
CA GLY A 127 5.46 18.26 -2.88
C GLY A 127 3.97 18.53 -2.70
N LYS A 128 3.26 18.93 -3.76
CA LYS A 128 1.80 19.15 -3.70
C LYS A 128 1.05 17.83 -3.85
N CYS A 129 0.12 17.56 -2.93
CA CYS A 129 -0.76 16.39 -2.96
C CYS A 129 -2.04 16.71 -3.74
N ASN A 130 -1.93 16.74 -5.07
CA ASN A 130 -3.07 16.97 -5.96
C ASN A 130 -2.90 16.35 -7.36
N ALA A 131 -1.83 15.59 -7.57
CA ALA A 131 -1.69 14.82 -8.79
C ALA A 131 -2.65 13.63 -8.77
N LYS A 132 -3.27 13.34 -9.91
CA LYS A 132 -4.09 12.13 -10.08
C LYS A 132 -3.29 11.12 -10.88
N SER A 133 -3.26 9.89 -10.39
CA SER A 133 -2.67 8.77 -11.11
C SER A 133 -3.70 8.10 -12.01
N HIS A 134 -3.22 7.43 -13.03
CA HIS A 134 -3.97 6.44 -13.78
C HIS A 134 -3.13 5.17 -13.93
N GLY A 135 -3.73 4.02 -13.61
CA GLY A 135 -3.11 2.72 -13.88
C GLY A 135 -2.81 2.53 -15.36
N CYS A 136 -1.63 1.98 -15.65
CA CYS A 136 -1.24 1.63 -17.01
C CYS A 136 -0.70 0.20 -17.07
N HIS A 137 -0.94 -0.46 -18.21
CA HIS A 137 -0.45 -1.82 -18.52
C HIS A 137 0.73 -1.80 -19.50
N ALA A 138 1.17 -0.62 -19.91
CA ALA A 138 2.14 -0.49 -20.99
C ALA A 138 3.55 -0.63 -20.42
N HIS A 139 4.00 -1.89 -20.35
CA HIS A 139 5.40 -2.31 -20.40
C HIS A 139 6.38 -1.14 -20.33
N VAL A 140 6.83 -0.82 -19.11
CA VAL A 140 8.20 -0.45 -18.80
C VAL A 140 8.87 0.34 -19.93
N SER A 141 8.80 1.67 -19.90
CA SER A 141 9.53 2.55 -20.83
C SER A 141 11.07 2.52 -20.58
N VAL A 142 11.64 1.34 -20.32
CA VAL A 142 13.10 1.09 -20.18
C VAL A 142 13.78 0.85 -21.54
N LEU A 143 13.05 0.93 -22.66
CA LEU A 143 13.62 0.76 -24.00
C LEU A 143 13.56 2.00 -24.91
N ARG A 144 13.06 3.15 -24.46
CA ARG A 144 13.00 4.35 -25.33
C ARG A 144 14.28 5.20 -25.40
N ASP A 145 15.31 4.85 -24.63
CA ASP A 145 16.60 5.56 -24.68
C ASP A 145 17.73 4.77 -25.36
N VAL A 146 17.45 3.65 -26.06
CA VAL A 146 18.52 2.84 -26.69
C VAL A 146 18.53 2.85 -28.23
N ASP A 147 17.46 3.26 -28.93
CA ASP A 147 17.41 3.15 -30.41
C ASP A 147 17.26 4.48 -31.17
N ASP A 148 17.74 5.62 -30.63
CA ASP A 148 17.89 6.88 -31.39
C ASP A 148 19.36 7.34 -31.50
N GLN A 149 20.30 6.40 -31.46
CA GLN A 149 21.67 6.62 -31.93
C GLN A 149 22.11 5.47 -32.85
N THR A 150 21.65 5.51 -34.11
CA THR A 150 22.49 5.46 -35.33
C THR A 150 21.66 5.51 -36.59
#